data_AF-A0A6A4GR71-F1
#
_entry.id   AF-A0A6A4GR71-F1
#
_cell.length_a   1.000
_cell.length_b   1.000
_cell.length_c   1.000
_cell.angle_alpha   90.00
_cell.angle_beta   90.00
_cell.angle_gamma   90.00
#
_symmetry.space_group_name_H-M   'P 1'
#
loop_
_entity.id
_entity.type
_entity.pdbx_description
1 polymer ?
#
loop_
_entity_poly.entity_id
_entity_poly.type
_entity_poly.pdbx_seq_one_letter_code
_entity_poly.pdbx_strand_id
1 'polypeptide(L)'
;LYLLEVILEESGRNLSSFPNMPCPVRNWAGIGENRFIAEQLNYDRDMERVWAEERVAQMNEEQRTAFDAIMGCVLDENANLNNRVFFLDGPGGTGKTFVYNTLCHAVRGYGWIVICVASTGIAALILPGGRTGHSMFKIPVEGLTAQSTCAIPKGSDRANLIR
;
A
#
# COMPACT_ATOMS: atom_id res chain seq x y z
N LEU A 1 7.71 13.05 -1.79
CA LEU A 1 8.35 14.37 -2.07
C LEU A 1 8.84 15.03 -0.81
N TYR A 2 8.04 15.15 0.25
CA TYR A 2 8.48 15.75 1.51
C TYR A 2 9.80 15.21 2.08
N LEU A 3 10.00 13.88 2.12
CA LEU A 3 11.29 13.31 2.58
C LEU A 3 12.47 13.68 1.67
N LEU A 4 12.19 13.85 0.38
CA LEU A 4 13.19 14.25 -0.60
C LEU A 4 13.52 15.74 -0.45
N GLU A 5 12.54 16.57 -0.08
CA GLU A 5 12.75 17.95 0.35
C GLU A 5 13.68 18.03 1.56
N VAL A 6 13.39 17.29 2.63
CA VAL A 6 14.22 17.31 3.86
C VAL A 6 15.67 16.89 3.59
N ILE A 7 15.87 15.83 2.79
CA ILE A 7 17.22 15.38 2.39
C ILE A 7 17.92 16.43 1.52
N LEU A 8 17.18 17.09 0.62
CA LEU A 8 17.74 18.15 -0.21
C LEU A 8 18.10 19.37 0.64
N GLU A 9 17.29 19.73 1.63
CA GLU A 9 17.54 20.84 2.55
C GLU A 9 18.82 20.62 3.36
N GLU A 10 19.09 19.38 3.81
CA GLU A 10 20.37 18.99 4.44
C GLU A 10 21.57 19.21 3.51
N SER A 11 21.36 19.14 2.19
CA SER A 11 22.38 19.41 1.16
C SER A 11 22.37 20.86 0.65
N GLY A 12 21.59 21.76 1.27
CA GLY A 12 21.48 23.17 0.88
C GLY A 12 20.67 23.40 -0.41
N ARG A 13 19.84 22.45 -0.81
CA ARG A 13 18.95 22.53 -1.98
C ARG A 13 17.49 22.31 -1.56
N ASN A 14 16.57 22.49 -2.48
CA ASN A 14 15.14 22.19 -2.29
C ASN A 14 14.55 21.64 -3.60
N LEU A 15 13.36 21.04 -3.57
CA LEU A 15 12.73 20.51 -4.78
C LEU A 15 12.44 21.60 -5.81
N SER A 16 12.21 22.85 -5.37
CA SER A 16 12.05 23.99 -6.28
C SER A 16 13.30 24.30 -7.10
N SER A 17 14.49 23.83 -6.69
CA SER A 17 15.71 23.95 -7.48
C SER A 17 15.77 23.01 -8.69
N PHE A 18 14.77 22.12 -8.84
CA PHE A 18 14.65 21.17 -9.93
C PHE A 18 13.34 21.43 -10.72
N PRO A 19 13.39 22.08 -11.90
CA PRO A 19 12.20 22.62 -12.58
C PRO A 19 11.09 21.61 -12.91
N ASN A 20 11.44 20.33 -13.06
CA ASN A 20 10.49 19.27 -13.43
C ASN A 20 10.09 18.36 -12.25
N MET A 21 10.52 18.69 -11.03
CA MET A 21 10.20 17.91 -9.84
C MET A 21 8.98 18.50 -9.13
N PRO A 22 7.93 17.69 -8.86
CA PRO A 22 6.81 18.18 -8.09
C PRO A 22 7.25 18.51 -6.66
N CYS A 23 6.72 19.60 -6.09
CA CYS A 23 7.04 20.02 -4.73
C CYS A 23 6.15 19.29 -3.70
N PRO A 24 6.60 19.16 -2.44
CA PRO A 24 5.77 18.59 -1.39
C PRO A 24 4.55 19.48 -1.15
N VAL A 25 3.35 18.92 -1.31
CA VAL A 25 2.09 19.66 -1.11
C VAL A 25 1.74 19.80 0.38
N ARG A 26 2.35 18.98 1.25
CA ARG A 26 2.11 18.97 2.70
C ARG A 26 3.41 18.97 3.48
N ASN A 27 3.45 19.75 4.56
CA ASN A 27 4.52 19.75 5.55
C ASN A 27 4.21 18.70 6.64
N TRP A 28 4.97 17.61 6.65
CA TRP A 28 4.75 16.51 7.60
C TRP A 28 5.57 16.66 8.90
N ALA A 29 6.53 17.60 9.01
CA ALA A 29 7.29 17.83 10.24
C ALA A 29 6.44 18.39 11.39
N GLY A 30 5.40 19.15 11.07
CA GLY A 30 4.57 19.82 12.07
C GLY A 30 3.45 18.96 12.68
N ILE A 31 3.21 17.75 12.17
CA ILE A 31 1.95 17.04 12.44
C ILE A 31 2.05 16.10 13.66
N GLY A 32 3.25 15.69 14.09
CA GLY A 32 3.40 14.71 15.20
C GLY A 32 2.75 13.35 14.91
N GLU A 33 2.21 13.15 13.71
CA GLU A 33 1.54 11.95 13.25
C GLU A 33 2.54 10.96 12.66
N ASN A 34 2.22 9.68 12.80
CA ASN A 34 2.94 8.60 12.16
C ASN A 34 2.96 8.78 10.64
N ARG A 35 4.12 9.18 10.11
CA ARG A 35 4.31 9.47 8.68
C ARG A 35 3.85 8.36 7.75
N PHE A 36 4.00 7.09 8.15
CA PHE A 36 3.66 5.96 7.29
C PHE A 36 2.14 5.80 7.17
N ILE A 37 1.41 6.06 8.25
CA ILE A 37 -0.07 6.13 8.23
C ILE A 37 -0.51 7.31 7.37
N ALA A 38 0.11 8.47 7.60
CA ALA A 38 -0.14 9.69 6.87
C ALA A 38 0.02 9.52 5.34
N GLU A 39 1.09 8.87 4.90
CA GLU A 39 1.30 8.52 3.49
C GLU A 39 0.18 7.63 2.93
N GLN A 40 -0.30 6.64 3.71
CA GLN A 40 -1.36 5.74 3.28
C GLN A 40 -2.76 6.37 3.26
N LEU A 41 -2.98 7.44 4.02
CA LEU A 41 -4.24 8.18 4.07
C LEU A 41 -4.28 9.38 3.10
N ASN A 42 -3.18 9.64 2.38
CA ASN A 42 -3.07 10.79 1.48
C ASN A 42 -3.67 10.58 0.08
N TYR A 43 -4.33 9.44 -0.16
CA TYR A 43 -5.05 9.19 -1.40
C TYR A 43 -6.40 9.95 -1.41
N ASP A 44 -6.80 10.43 -2.59
CA ASP A 44 -8.10 11.06 -2.79
C ASP A 44 -9.19 9.99 -2.79
N ARG A 45 -10.02 9.97 -1.75
CA ARG A 45 -11.03 8.92 -1.54
C ARG A 45 -12.09 8.90 -2.63
N ASP A 46 -12.49 10.07 -3.13
CA ASP A 46 -13.53 10.17 -4.14
C ASP A 46 -12.99 9.66 -5.48
N MET A 47 -11.76 10.03 -5.83
CA MET A 47 -11.08 9.51 -7.02
C MET A 47 -10.85 8.00 -6.94
N GLU A 48 -10.38 7.49 -5.80
CA GLU A 48 -10.16 6.04 -5.59
C GLU A 48 -11.47 5.25 -5.73
N ARG A 49 -12.59 5.80 -5.26
CA ARG A 49 -13.91 5.19 -5.42
C ARG A 49 -14.34 5.13 -6.89
N VAL A 50 -14.19 6.23 -7.63
CA VAL A 50 -14.50 6.26 -9.07
C VAL A 50 -13.68 5.20 -9.82
N TRP A 51 -12.37 5.14 -9.57
CA TRP A 51 -11.51 4.12 -10.19
C TRP A 51 -11.90 2.70 -9.80
N ALA A 52 -12.33 2.46 -8.56
CA ALA A 52 -12.83 1.16 -8.14
C ALA A 52 -14.10 0.78 -8.93
N GLU A 53 -15.08 1.68 -9.01
CA GLU A 53 -16.35 1.45 -9.72
C GLU A 53 -16.13 1.17 -11.21
N GLU A 54 -15.30 1.96 -11.89
CA GLU A 54 -14.94 1.76 -13.30
C GLU A 54 -14.27 0.40 -13.56
N ARG A 55 -13.39 -0.02 -12.65
CA ARG A 55 -12.67 -1.30 -12.78
C ARG A 55 -13.57 -2.49 -12.48
N VAL A 56 -14.43 -2.40 -11.46
CA VAL A 56 -15.41 -3.43 -11.13
C VAL A 56 -16.35 -3.68 -12.31
N ALA A 57 -16.74 -2.64 -13.04
CA ALA A 57 -17.57 -2.77 -14.24
C ALA A 57 -16.87 -3.50 -15.41
N GLN A 58 -15.53 -3.58 -15.40
CA GLN A 58 -14.72 -4.23 -16.44
C GLN A 58 -14.30 -5.67 -16.08
N MET A 59 -14.65 -6.15 -14.88
CA MET A 59 -14.29 -7.51 -14.46
C MET A 59 -15.07 -8.57 -15.22
N ASN A 60 -14.41 -9.69 -15.49
CA ASN A 60 -15.12 -10.91 -15.86
C ASN A 60 -15.77 -11.58 -14.64
N GLU A 61 -16.58 -12.60 -14.87
CA GLU A 61 -17.38 -13.27 -13.82
C GLU A 61 -16.52 -13.86 -12.69
N GLU A 62 -15.39 -14.50 -13.01
CA GLU A 62 -14.50 -15.12 -12.02
C GLU A 62 -13.78 -14.06 -11.16
N GLN A 63 -13.27 -13.00 -11.81
CA GLN A 63 -12.65 -11.87 -11.13
C GLN A 63 -13.64 -11.16 -10.21
N ARG A 64 -14.88 -10.98 -10.68
CA ARG A 64 -15.95 -10.35 -9.91
C ARG A 64 -16.33 -11.20 -8.70
N THR A 65 -16.43 -12.51 -8.88
CA THR A 65 -16.68 -13.46 -7.79
C THR A 65 -15.60 -13.37 -6.70
N ALA A 66 -14.32 -13.33 -7.10
CA ALA A 66 -13.22 -13.18 -6.15
C ALA A 66 -13.24 -11.82 -5.45
N PHE A 67 -13.49 -10.73 -6.19
CA PHE A 67 -13.59 -9.38 -5.65
C PHE A 67 -14.72 -9.27 -4.62
N ASP A 68 -15.93 -9.71 -4.97
CA ASP A 68 -17.11 -9.63 -4.11
C ASP A 68 -16.93 -10.47 -2.84
N ALA A 69 -16.33 -11.66 -2.93
CA ALA A 69 -16.03 -12.50 -1.77
C ALA A 69 -15.06 -11.81 -0.78
N ILE A 70 -13.99 -11.21 -1.30
CA ILE A 70 -13.00 -10.50 -0.48
C ILE A 70 -13.61 -9.23 0.11
N MET A 71 -14.29 -8.40 -0.70
CA MET A 71 -14.90 -7.16 -0.23
C MET A 71 -16.04 -7.41 0.77
N GLY A 72 -16.85 -8.45 0.58
CA GLY A 72 -17.86 -8.86 1.54
C GLY A 72 -17.24 -9.15 2.91
N CYS A 73 -16.10 -9.85 2.93
CA CYS A 73 -15.36 -10.14 4.17
C CYS A 73 -14.70 -8.89 4.78
N VAL A 74 -14.19 -7.98 3.94
CA VAL A 74 -13.59 -6.72 4.38
C VAL A 74 -14.63 -5.81 5.04
N LEU A 75 -15.85 -5.75 4.50
CA LEU A 75 -16.94 -4.89 4.98
C LEU A 75 -17.75 -5.52 6.13
N ASP A 76 -17.62 -6.82 6.36
CA ASP A 76 -18.28 -7.49 7.49
C ASP A 76 -17.48 -7.31 8.78
N GLU A 77 -17.98 -6.47 9.68
CA GLU A 77 -17.40 -6.23 11.01
C GLU A 77 -17.49 -7.45 11.93
N ASN A 78 -18.44 -8.37 11.69
CA ASN A 78 -18.67 -9.56 12.50
C ASN A 78 -17.96 -10.81 11.98
N ALA A 79 -17.32 -10.74 10.80
CA ALA A 79 -16.62 -11.88 10.22
C ALA A 79 -15.46 -12.33 11.12
N ASN A 80 -15.42 -13.63 11.42
CA ASN A 80 -14.37 -14.26 12.19
C ASN A 80 -12.99 -13.97 11.56
N LEU A 81 -12.06 -13.39 12.33
CA LEU A 81 -10.71 -13.03 11.87
C LEU A 81 -9.94 -14.22 11.28
N ASN A 82 -10.23 -15.44 11.71
CA ASN A 82 -9.59 -16.66 11.19
C ASN A 82 -9.96 -17.00 9.74
N ASN A 83 -11.01 -16.38 9.18
CA ASN A 83 -11.51 -16.64 7.82
C ASN A 83 -11.24 -15.47 6.85
N ARG A 84 -10.30 -14.57 7.17
CA ARG A 84 -10.02 -13.37 6.35
C ARG A 84 -8.78 -13.51 5.45
N VAL A 85 -8.29 -14.73 5.23
CA VAL A 85 -7.12 -15.01 4.40
C VAL A 85 -7.58 -15.64 3.09
N PHE A 86 -7.22 -15.01 1.97
CA PHE A 86 -7.58 -15.45 0.63
C PHE A 86 -6.32 -15.70 -0.20
N PHE A 87 -6.37 -16.74 -1.02
CA PHE A 87 -5.36 -17.01 -2.05
C PHE A 87 -6.06 -17.01 -3.40
N LEU A 88 -5.76 -16.00 -4.22
CA LEU A 88 -6.29 -15.90 -5.58
C LEU A 88 -5.34 -16.60 -6.55
N ASP A 89 -5.72 -17.79 -6.99
CA ASP A 89 -4.98 -18.55 -7.98
C ASP A 89 -5.53 -18.33 -9.39
N GLY A 90 -4.67 -18.50 -10.38
CA GLY A 90 -5.06 -18.51 -11.78
C GLY A 90 -3.85 -18.52 -12.71
N PRO A 91 -4.00 -18.99 -13.95
CA PRO A 91 -2.92 -18.97 -14.95
C PRO A 91 -2.31 -17.57 -15.20
N GLY A 92 -1.17 -17.55 -15.89
CA GLY A 92 -0.59 -16.31 -16.40
C GLY A 92 -1.58 -15.58 -17.30
N GLY A 93 -1.70 -14.25 -17.16
CA GLY A 93 -2.57 -13.43 -18.01
C GLY A 93 -4.04 -13.33 -17.58
N THR A 94 -4.48 -14.00 -16.51
CA THR A 94 -5.90 -13.96 -16.06
C THR A 94 -6.30 -12.69 -15.30
N GLY A 95 -5.42 -11.68 -15.22
CA GLY A 95 -5.77 -10.41 -14.60
C GLY A 95 -5.82 -10.41 -13.06
N LYS A 96 -5.14 -11.34 -12.36
CA LYS A 96 -5.04 -11.31 -10.88
C LYS A 96 -4.61 -9.95 -10.33
N THR A 97 -3.62 -9.34 -10.97
CA THR A 97 -3.15 -7.99 -10.65
C THR A 97 -4.25 -6.93 -10.79
N PHE A 98 -5.13 -7.07 -11.79
CA PHE A 98 -6.26 -6.18 -11.97
C PHE A 98 -7.23 -6.28 -10.78
N VAL A 99 -7.49 -7.49 -10.27
CA VAL A 99 -8.29 -7.71 -9.06
C VAL A 99 -7.61 -7.06 -7.84
N TYR A 100 -6.31 -7.30 -7.62
CA TYR A 100 -5.59 -6.69 -6.50
C TYR A 100 -5.63 -5.16 -6.53
N ASN A 101 -5.40 -4.55 -7.70
CA ASN A 101 -5.45 -3.10 -7.84
C ASN A 101 -6.85 -2.56 -7.58
N THR A 102 -7.89 -3.26 -8.04
CA THR A 102 -9.28 -2.86 -7.81
C THR A 102 -9.66 -2.95 -6.33
N LEU A 103 -9.21 -3.99 -5.61
CA LEU A 103 -9.37 -4.09 -4.16
C LEU A 103 -8.69 -2.92 -3.43
N CYS A 104 -7.48 -2.54 -3.86
CA CYS A 104 -6.76 -1.41 -3.27
C CYS A 104 -7.57 -0.11 -3.41
N HIS A 105 -8.07 0.17 -4.62
CA HIS A 105 -8.88 1.34 -4.89
C HIS A 105 -10.18 1.34 -4.09
N ALA A 106 -10.88 0.20 -4.06
CA ALA A 106 -12.15 0.06 -3.33
C ALA A 106 -11.96 0.35 -1.84
N VAL A 107 -10.98 -0.29 -1.20
CA VAL A 107 -10.71 -0.12 0.24
C VAL A 107 -10.22 1.30 0.57
N ARG A 108 -9.39 1.89 -0.30
CA ARG A 108 -8.96 3.30 -0.14
C ARG A 108 -10.10 4.29 -0.35
N GLY A 109 -11.09 3.95 -1.19
CA GLY A 109 -12.33 4.72 -1.34
C GLY A 109 -13.14 4.81 -0.04
N TYR A 110 -13.05 3.81 0.84
CA TYR A 110 -13.59 3.87 2.21
C TYR A 110 -12.72 4.68 3.18
N GLY A 111 -11.57 5.18 2.74
CA GLY A 111 -10.61 5.90 3.58
C GLY A 111 -9.77 5.00 4.47
N TRP A 112 -9.72 3.70 4.18
CA TRP A 112 -8.95 2.71 4.93
C TRP A 112 -7.54 2.52 4.35
N ILE A 113 -6.65 1.98 5.17
CA ILE A 113 -5.24 1.73 4.80
C ILE A 113 -5.12 0.37 4.12
N VAL A 114 -4.41 0.32 2.99
CA VAL A 114 -4.07 -0.92 2.27
C VAL A 114 -2.57 -1.01 2.11
N ILE A 115 -1.97 -2.07 2.65
CA ILE A 115 -0.53 -2.33 2.56
C ILE A 115 -0.26 -3.28 1.40
N CYS A 116 0.13 -2.72 0.26
CA CYS A 116 0.48 -3.48 -0.93
C CYS A 116 1.93 -4.00 -0.84
N VAL A 117 2.09 -5.33 -0.82
CA VAL A 117 3.41 -5.97 -0.74
C VAL A 117 3.61 -6.97 -1.87
N ALA A 118 4.79 -6.94 -2.48
CA ALA A 118 5.22 -7.95 -3.46
C ALA A 118 6.61 -8.50 -3.13
N SER A 119 6.97 -9.65 -3.72
CA SER A 119 8.30 -10.26 -3.52
C SER A 119 9.40 -9.48 -4.23
N THR A 120 9.14 -8.98 -5.45
CA THR A 120 10.11 -8.26 -6.29
C THR A 120 9.76 -6.78 -6.45
N GLY A 121 10.76 -5.96 -6.77
CA GLY A 121 10.55 -4.53 -7.02
C GLY A 121 9.63 -4.26 -8.20
N ILE A 122 9.76 -5.01 -9.29
CA ILE A 122 8.91 -4.86 -10.48
C ILE A 122 7.45 -5.17 -10.14
N ALA A 123 7.19 -6.27 -9.43
CA ALA A 123 5.83 -6.60 -9.01
C ALA A 123 5.24 -5.55 -8.06
N ALA A 124 6.06 -4.99 -7.17
CA ALA A 124 5.63 -3.92 -6.26
C ALA A 124 5.20 -2.64 -7.01
N LEU A 125 5.92 -2.27 -8.09
CA LEU A 125 5.58 -1.09 -8.90
C LEU A 125 4.22 -1.18 -9.58
N ILE A 126 3.74 -2.39 -9.84
CA ILE A 126 2.44 -2.62 -10.50
C ILE A 126 1.27 -2.42 -9.51
N LEU A 127 1.53 -2.55 -8.21
CA LEU A 127 0.53 -2.32 -7.16
C LEU A 127 0.53 -0.84 -6.72
N PRO A 128 -0.65 -0.21 -6.54
CA PRO A 128 -0.76 1.15 -6.04
C PRO A 128 -0.06 1.34 -4.69
N GLY A 129 1.05 2.10 -4.67
CA GLY A 129 1.84 2.32 -3.46
C GLY A 129 2.60 1.07 -2.98
N GLY A 130 2.81 0.09 -3.85
CA GLY A 130 3.44 -1.18 -3.52
C GLY A 130 4.89 -1.04 -3.06
N ARG A 131 5.27 -1.92 -2.13
CA ARG A 131 6.64 -2.07 -1.63
C ARG A 131 7.06 -3.54 -1.68
N THR A 132 8.36 -3.79 -1.76
CA THR A 132 8.86 -5.16 -1.59
C THR A 132 8.66 -5.62 -0.15
N GLY A 133 8.44 -6.92 0.07
CA GLY A 133 8.33 -7.49 1.42
C GLY A 133 9.55 -7.15 2.28
N HIS A 134 10.74 -7.21 1.69
CA HIS A 134 12.00 -6.80 2.31
C HIS A 134 11.94 -5.35 2.79
N SER A 135 11.49 -4.42 1.95
CA SER A 135 11.42 -3.00 2.30
C SER A 135 10.31 -2.72 3.31
N MET A 136 9.13 -3.33 3.17
CA MET A 136 7.97 -3.10 4.03
C MET A 136 8.22 -3.65 5.44
N PHE A 137 8.61 -4.93 5.52
CA PHE A 137 8.79 -5.63 6.79
C PHE A 137 10.21 -5.56 7.36
N LYS A 138 11.16 -4.90 6.69
CA LYS A 138 12.58 -4.87 7.10
C LYS A 138 13.16 -6.28 7.29
N ILE A 139 12.90 -7.15 6.31
CA ILE A 139 13.46 -8.51 6.28
C ILE A 139 14.97 -8.41 6.00
N PRO A 140 15.85 -8.97 6.85
CA PRO A 140 17.29 -9.00 6.59
C PRO A 140 17.62 -9.78 5.30
N VAL A 141 18.62 -9.32 4.56
CA VAL A 141 19.03 -9.95 3.28
C VAL A 141 20.20 -10.92 3.48
N GLU A 142 21.08 -10.63 4.45
CA GLU A 142 22.30 -11.40 4.71
C GLU A 142 22.30 -11.97 6.13
N GLY A 143 23.07 -13.05 6.33
CA GLY A 143 23.26 -13.64 7.67
C GLY A 143 22.00 -14.29 8.27
N LEU A 144 21.07 -14.74 7.42
CA LEU A 144 19.81 -15.34 7.88
C LEU A 144 20.05 -16.66 8.62
N THR A 145 19.68 -16.67 9.89
CA THR A 145 19.55 -17.86 10.74
C THR A 145 18.08 -18.16 11.07
N ALA A 146 17.80 -19.32 11.68
CA ALA A 146 16.47 -19.67 12.17
C ALA A 146 15.91 -18.70 13.24
N GLN A 147 16.76 -17.86 13.83
CA GLN A 147 16.37 -16.84 14.82
C GLN A 147 16.20 -15.44 14.21
N SER A 148 16.37 -15.31 12.89
CA SER A 148 16.23 -14.02 12.22
C SER A 148 14.80 -13.53 12.29
N THR A 149 14.64 -12.25 12.57
CA THR A 149 13.34 -11.59 12.64
C THR A 149 13.33 -10.31 11.83
N CYS A 150 12.14 -9.80 11.54
CA CYS A 150 11.96 -8.51 10.89
C CYS A 150 12.50 -7.39 11.79
N ALA A 151 13.36 -6.52 11.26
CA ALA A 151 13.97 -5.43 12.01
C ALA A 151 13.01 -4.23 12.19
N ILE A 152 11.86 -4.47 12.81
CA ILE A 152 10.85 -3.47 13.14
C ILE A 152 10.74 -3.39 14.67
N PRO A 153 11.25 -2.31 15.30
CA PRO A 153 11.11 -2.10 16.73
C PRO A 153 9.64 -1.96 17.14
N LYS A 154 9.27 -2.56 18.29
CA LYS A 154 7.96 -2.39 18.91
C LYS A 154 7.68 -0.91 19.18
N GLY A 155 6.49 -0.44 18.81
CA GLY A 155 6.06 0.95 19.02
C GLY A 155 6.66 1.97 18.06
N SER A 156 7.51 1.54 17.11
CA SER A 156 7.94 2.41 16.02
C SER A 156 6.75 2.80 15.12
N ASP A 157 6.85 3.92 14.42
CA ASP A 157 5.85 4.36 13.43
C ASP A 157 5.50 3.25 12.43
N ARG A 158 6.50 2.46 12.03
CA ARG A 158 6.26 1.34 11.11
C ARG A 158 5.48 0.20 11.76
N ALA A 159 5.77 -0.12 13.03
CA ALA A 159 4.98 -1.09 13.77
C ALA A 159 3.53 -0.63 13.92
N ASN A 160 3.32 0.67 14.20
CA ASN A 160 1.99 1.24 14.33
C ASN A 160 1.20 1.26 13.02
N LEU A 161 1.87 1.25 11.85
CA LEU A 161 1.20 1.11 10.55
C LEU A 161 0.67 -0.33 10.33
N ILE A 162 1.41 -1.35 10.76
CA ILE A 162 1.12 -2.77 10.44
C ILE A 162 0.20 -3.42 11.49
N ARG A 163 0.05 -2.78 12.65
CA ARG A 163 -0.71 -3.28 13.79
C ARG A 163 -2.21 -3.29 13.52
#